data_AF-A0A0X3AN68-F1
#
_entry.id   AF-A0A0X3AN68-F1
#
_cell.length_a   1.000
_cell.length_b   1.000
_cell.length_c   1.000
_cell.angle_alpha   90.00
_cell.angle_beta   90.00
_cell.angle_gamma   90.00
#
_symmetry.space_group_name_H-M   'P 1'
#
loop_
_entity.id
_entity.type
_entity.pdbx_description
1 polymer ?
#
loop_
_entity_poly.entity_id
_entity_poly.type
_entity_poly.pdbx_seq_one_letter_code
_entity_poly.pdbx_strand_id
1 'polypeptide(L)'
;MVVIDDEESRGFLFNYDKLFEVTPLSTNDEKNIQEGKETGMDRTRRLFYVACSRAKESLAIVAYTNNPEMLRNNLIKFEWFSSDEIKII
;
A
#
# COMPACT_ATOMS: atom_id res chain seq x y z
N MET A 1 13.66 0.63 7.84
CA MET A 1 13.44 0.32 6.42
C MET A 1 12.32 -0.70 6.33
N VAL A 2 11.37 -0.50 5.42
CA VAL A 2 10.26 -1.40 5.14
C VAL A 2 10.35 -1.78 3.68
N VAL A 3 10.26 -3.07 3.36
CA VAL A 3 10.20 -3.56 1.99
C VAL A 3 8.80 -4.10 1.75
N ILE A 4 8.16 -3.60 0.70
CA ILE A 4 6.85 -3.99 0.24
C ILE A 4 7.04 -4.72 -1.08
N ASP A 5 6.69 -5.99 -1.10
CA ASP A 5 6.73 -6.85 -2.29
C ASP A 5 5.52 -7.79 -2.20
N ASP A 6 4.45 -7.40 -2.90
CA ASP A 6 3.21 -8.18 -2.91
C ASP A 6 3.40 -9.52 -3.64
N GLU A 7 4.30 -9.63 -4.62
CA GLU A 7 4.50 -10.85 -5.42
C GLU A 7 5.25 -11.93 -4.65
N GLU A 8 6.32 -11.57 -3.93
CA GLU A 8 7.08 -12.51 -3.09
C GLU A 8 6.38 -12.81 -1.75
N SER A 9 5.41 -11.99 -1.35
CA SER A 9 4.65 -12.22 -0.13
C SER A 9 3.71 -13.43 -0.28
N ARG A 10 4.09 -14.56 0.34
CA ARG A 10 3.37 -15.85 0.23
C ARG A 10 1.98 -15.89 0.89
N GLY A 11 1.38 -14.75 1.24
CA GLY A 11 0.14 -14.67 2.02
C GLY A 11 -0.90 -13.75 1.39
N PHE A 12 -2.15 -14.21 1.31
CA PHE A 12 -3.28 -13.45 0.75
C PHE A 12 -3.95 -12.48 1.73
N LEU A 13 -3.33 -12.24 2.90
CA LEU A 13 -3.96 -11.52 4.02
C LEU A 13 -3.94 -10.00 3.84
N PHE A 14 -2.96 -9.49 3.10
CA PHE A 14 -2.73 -8.09 2.81
C PHE A 14 -2.36 -7.92 1.33
N ASN A 15 -2.55 -6.71 0.80
CA ASN A 15 -2.21 -6.36 -0.57
C ASN A 15 -1.99 -4.84 -0.65
N TYR A 16 -0.75 -4.43 -0.83
CA TYR A 16 -0.34 -3.04 -0.89
C TYR A 16 -0.69 -2.36 -2.21
N ASP A 17 -0.66 -3.07 -3.33
CA ASP A 17 -1.08 -2.54 -4.62
C ASP A 17 -2.54 -2.06 -4.61
N LYS A 18 -3.44 -2.76 -3.91
CA LYS A 18 -4.82 -2.32 -3.68
C LYS A 18 -4.87 -1.13 -2.72
N LEU A 19 -4.07 -1.13 -1.64
CA LEU A 19 -4.02 -0.02 -0.69
C LEU A 19 -3.55 1.28 -1.36
N PHE A 20 -2.57 1.19 -2.25
CA PHE A 20 -2.04 2.31 -3.01
C PHE A 20 -2.82 2.60 -4.30
N GLU A 21 -3.95 1.92 -4.52
CA GLU A 21 -4.81 2.03 -5.71
C GLU A 21 -4.07 1.80 -7.05
N VAL A 22 -2.99 1.01 -7.05
CA VAL A 22 -2.28 0.57 -8.26
C VAL A 22 -3.08 -0.52 -8.98
N THR A 23 -3.72 -1.39 -8.20
CA THR A 23 -4.63 -2.43 -8.70
C THR A 23 -6.05 -2.13 -8.21
N PRO A 24 -7.09 -2.26 -9.07
CA PRO A 24 -8.46 -2.04 -8.66
C PRO A 24 -8.94 -3.05 -7.61
N LEU A 25 -10.02 -2.69 -6.92
CA LEU A 25 -10.70 -3.61 -6.01
C LEU A 25 -11.28 -4.79 -6.78
N SER A 26 -11.24 -5.97 -6.15
CA SER A 26 -11.99 -7.11 -6.68
C SER A 26 -13.47 -7.00 -6.31
N THR A 27 -14.34 -7.68 -7.05
CA THR A 27 -15.78 -7.75 -6.75
C THR A 27 -16.06 -8.22 -5.31
N ASN A 28 -15.20 -9.10 -4.77
CA ASN A 28 -15.34 -9.57 -3.40
C ASN A 28 -14.97 -8.49 -2.37
N ASP A 29 -13.98 -7.63 -2.68
CA ASP A 29 -13.62 -6.49 -1.84
C ASP A 29 -14.79 -5.50 -1.80
N GLU A 30 -15.34 -5.13 -2.95
CA GLU A 30 -16.49 -4.22 -3.05
C GLU A 30 -17.70 -4.74 -2.25
N LYS A 31 -18.00 -6.04 -2.38
CA LYS A 31 -19.07 -6.68 -1.60
C LYS A 31 -18.82 -6.59 -0.09
N ASN A 32 -17.59 -6.86 0.35
CA ASN A 32 -17.24 -6.78 1.78
C ASN A 32 -17.37 -5.34 2.31
N ILE A 33 -16.99 -4.33 1.51
CA ILE A 33 -17.18 -2.90 1.86
C ILE A 33 -18.66 -2.59 2.04
N GLN A 34 -19.50 -3.01 1.08
CA GLN A 34 -20.95 -2.76 1.13
C GLN A 34 -21.62 -3.45 2.32
N GLU A 35 -21.14 -4.64 2.71
CA GLU A 35 -21.62 -5.39 3.87
C GLU A 35 -21.04 -4.89 5.21
N GLY A 36 -20.18 -3.85 5.20
CA GLY A 36 -19.53 -3.30 6.40
C GLY A 36 -18.54 -4.26 7.06
N LYS A 37 -18.03 -5.24 6.31
CA LYS A 37 -17.05 -6.22 6.79
C LYS A 37 -15.64 -5.68 6.66
N GLU A 38 -14.77 -6.13 7.57
CA GLU A 38 -13.34 -5.85 7.48
C GLU A 38 -12.77 -6.41 6.17
N THR A 39 -12.11 -5.55 5.39
CA THR A 39 -11.50 -5.91 4.11
C THR A 39 -10.01 -6.19 4.20
N GLY A 40 -9.44 -6.78 3.15
CA GLY A 40 -8.00 -6.91 3.01
C GLY A 40 -7.28 -5.56 3.03
N MET A 41 -7.92 -4.50 2.51
CA MET A 41 -7.37 -3.15 2.56
C MET A 41 -7.30 -2.60 3.98
N ASP A 42 -8.32 -2.84 4.82
CA ASP A 42 -8.31 -2.37 6.21
C ASP A 42 -7.18 -3.00 7.01
N ARG A 43 -6.91 -4.29 6.76
CA ARG A 43 -5.79 -5.01 7.35
C ARG A 43 -4.45 -4.49 6.84
N THR A 44 -4.33 -4.27 5.53
CA THR A 44 -3.11 -3.73 4.91
C THR A 44 -2.81 -2.32 5.40
N ARG A 45 -3.82 -1.45 5.51
CA ARG A 45 -3.67 -0.09 6.04
C ARG A 45 -3.15 -0.10 7.48
N ARG A 46 -3.68 -0.99 8.33
CA ARG A 46 -3.16 -1.18 9.70
C ARG A 46 -1.72 -1.67 9.71
N LEU A 47 -1.38 -2.62 8.84
CA LEU A 47 -0.01 -3.12 8.72
C LEU A 47 0.95 -2.01 8.29
N PHE A 48 0.55 -1.21 7.29
CA PHE A 48 1.31 -0.06 6.82
C PHE A 48 1.51 0.98 7.93
N TYR A 49 0.44 1.31 8.67
CA TYR A 49 0.51 2.22 9.82
C TYR A 49 1.51 1.73 10.87
N VAL A 50 1.47 0.45 11.23
CA VAL A 50 2.42 -0.13 12.20
C VAL A 50 3.85 -0.09 11.65
N ALA A 51 4.04 -0.39 10.37
CA ALA A 51 5.35 -0.35 9.74
C ALA A 51 5.96 1.07 9.75
N CYS A 52 5.14 2.09 9.47
CA CYS A 52 5.56 3.48 9.45
C CYS A 52 5.79 4.03 10.87
N SER A 53 4.84 3.83 11.79
CA SER A 53 4.86 4.40 13.16
C SER A 53 5.98 3.87 14.07
N ARG A 54 6.62 2.75 13.71
CA ARG A 54 7.75 2.23 14.46
C ARG A 54 9.07 2.96 14.18
N ALA A 55 9.15 3.71 13.09
CA ALA A 55 10.30 4.56 12.82
C ALA A 55 10.38 5.69 13.85
N LYS A 56 11.55 5.87 14.47
CA LYS A 56 11.76 6.90 15.50
C LYS A 56 12.35 8.20 14.96
N GLU A 57 13.19 8.10 13.94
CA GLU A 57 13.94 9.24 13.39
C GLU A 57 13.65 9.41 11.90
N SER A 58 13.87 8.35 11.12
CA SER A 58 13.63 8.35 9.68
C SER A 58 13.01 7.04 9.20
N LEU A 59 12.27 7.12 8.11
CA LEU A 59 11.61 5.99 7.46
C LEU A 59 12.06 5.93 5.99
N ALA A 60 12.41 4.73 5.56
CA ALA A 60 12.64 4.42 4.15
C ALA A 60 11.75 3.24 3.78
N ILE A 61 10.97 3.40 2.72
CA ILE A 61 10.08 2.37 2.15
C ILE A 61 10.59 2.04 0.75
N VAL A 62 10.81 0.76 0.50
CA VAL A 62 11.12 0.23 -0.83
C VAL A 62 9.90 -0.58 -1.26
N ALA A 63 9.26 -0.19 -2.36
CA ALA A 63 8.08 -0.86 -2.88
C ALA A 63 8.37 -1.42 -4.28
N TYR A 64 8.20 -2.73 -4.43
CA TYR A 64 8.18 -3.40 -5.73
C TYR A 64 6.75 -3.37 -6.25
N THR A 65 6.57 -2.94 -7.49
CA THR A 65 5.26 -2.87 -8.14
C THR A 65 5.42 -2.96 -9.65
N ASN A 66 4.41 -3.50 -10.32
CA ASN A 66 4.36 -3.58 -11.78
C ASN A 66 4.07 -2.24 -12.45
N ASN A 67 3.62 -1.22 -11.70
CA ASN A 67 3.31 0.10 -12.23
C ASN A 67 3.84 1.24 -11.32
N PRO A 68 5.14 1.53 -11.36
CA PRO A 68 5.78 2.49 -10.45
C PRO A 68 5.29 3.93 -10.64
N GLU A 69 4.94 4.32 -11.87
CA GLU A 69 4.40 5.65 -12.17
C GLU A 69 3.02 5.86 -11.56
N MET A 70 2.13 4.86 -11.66
CA MET A 70 0.81 4.92 -11.03
C MET A 70 0.93 4.97 -9.51
N LEU A 71 1.79 4.14 -8.92
CA LEU A 71 2.08 4.18 -7.49
C LEU A 71 2.55 5.58 -7.06
N ARG A 72 3.55 6.14 -7.75
CA ARG A 72 4.06 7.50 -7.49
C ARG A 72 2.94 8.54 -7.52
N ASN A 73 2.13 8.54 -8.58
CA ASN A 73 1.06 9.51 -8.74
C ASN A 73 -0.01 9.38 -7.65
N ASN A 74 -0.35 8.15 -7.27
CA ASN A 74 -1.31 7.89 -6.20
C ASN A 74 -0.77 8.33 -4.83
N LEU A 75 0.50 8.03 -4.51
CA LEU A 75 1.12 8.47 -3.26
C LEU A 75 1.15 9.99 -3.10
N ILE A 76 1.41 10.71 -4.21
CA ILE A 76 1.33 12.18 -4.24
C ILE A 76 -0.12 12.66 -4.11
N LYS A 77 -1.06 12.04 -4.84
CA LYS A 77 -2.50 12.35 -4.78
C LYS A 77 -3.08 12.15 -3.40
N PHE A 78 -2.62 11.13 -2.65
CA PHE A 78 -3.04 10.88 -1.28
C PHE A 78 -2.34 11.78 -0.25
N GLU A 79 -1.38 12.60 -0.69
CA GLU A 79 -0.56 13.45 0.18
C GLU A 79 0.24 12.62 1.22
N TRP A 80 0.62 11.39 0.87
CA TRP A 80 1.42 10.54 1.75
C TRP A 80 2.90 10.85 1.64
N PHE A 81 3.34 11.29 0.46
CA PHE A 81 4.72 11.68 0.17
C PHE A 81 4.73 12.85 -0.82
N SER A 82 5.74 13.70 -0.67
CA SER A 82 6.07 14.75 -1.62
C SER A 82 6.79 14.17 -2.83
N SER A 83 6.72 14.88 -3.97
CA SER A 83 7.30 14.38 -5.23
C SER A 83 8.83 14.18 -5.20
N ASP A 84 9.53 14.88 -4.30
CA ASP A 84 10.96 14.79 -4.04
C ASP A 84 11.35 13.67 -3.05
N GLU A 85 10.37 13.14 -2.30
CA GLU A 85 10.55 12.01 -1.38
C GLU A 85 10.46 10.65 -2.11
N ILE A 86 9.99 10.64 -3.35
CA ILE A 86 9.79 9.43 -4.15
C ILE A 86 10.84 9.35 -5.26
N LYS A 87 11.57 8.24 -5.29
CA LYS A 87 12.50 7.90 -6.38
C LYS A 87 12.10 6.58 -7.03
N ILE A 88 11.82 6.61 -8.33
CA ILE A 88 11.69 5.42 -9.17
C ILE A 88 13.11 5.03 -9.62
N ILE A 89 13.45 3.75 -9.46
CA ILE A 89 14.76 3.17 -9.78
C ILE A 89 14.60 2.22 -10.96
#